data_AF-A0A8S3XP39-F1
#
_entry.id   AF-A0A8S3XP39-F1
#
_cell.length_a   1.000
_cell.length_b   1.000
_cell.length_c   1.000
_cell.angle_alpha   90.00
_cell.angle_beta   90.00
_cell.angle_gamma   90.00
#
_symmetry.space_group_name_H-M   'P 1'
#
loop_
_entity.id
_entity.type
_entity.pdbx_description
1 polymer ?
#
loop_
_entity_poly.entity_id
_entity_poly.type
_entity_poly.pdbx_seq_one_letter_code
_entity_poly.pdbx_strand_id
1 'polypeptide(L)'
;MCQQRDIRLVFLAPNSTHLIQPLDVSFFGPLKREWRRILLEYKVKNPGQTTLNKKHFTKLLAELIENIKLRETKNIKSGFRATGIWPLNPINVTKRIPELYDEVKYGIDNALLEYLKETRSPNPMTVKRSKKLKTEPGKSVCVEDISIKANTTKKTNATNKNKNILIRKKTL
;
A
#
# COMPACT_ATOMS: atom_id res chain seq x y z
N MET A 1 23.43 -2.40 27.29
CA MET A 1 22.58 -1.19 27.43
C MET A 1 21.17 -1.52 27.92
N CYS A 2 20.26 -2.13 27.14
CA CYS A 2 18.86 -2.32 27.58
C CYS A 2 18.70 -3.27 28.78
N GLN A 3 19.34 -4.44 28.72
CA GLN A 3 19.31 -5.43 29.82
C GLN A 3 19.94 -4.88 31.11
N GLN A 4 21.02 -4.10 31.00
CA GLN A 4 21.67 -3.45 32.13
C GLN A 4 20.82 -2.35 32.78
N ARG A 5 19.82 -1.83 32.06
CA ARG A 5 18.91 -0.76 32.52
C ARG A 5 17.50 -1.28 32.80
N ASP A 6 17.31 -2.59 32.84
CA ASP A 6 16.01 -3.26 33.00
C ASP A 6 14.92 -2.77 32.01
N ILE A 7 15.33 -2.43 30.79
CA ILE A 7 14.41 -2.03 29.73
C ILE A 7 13.90 -3.29 29.02
N ARG A 8 12.64 -3.65 29.27
CA ARG A 8 11.97 -4.75 28.56
C ARG A 8 11.42 -4.29 27.21
N LEU A 9 11.78 -5.02 26.16
CA LEU A 9 11.28 -4.78 24.81
C LEU A 9 9.99 -5.58 24.59
N VAL A 10 8.98 -4.90 24.04
CA VAL A 10 7.71 -5.53 23.66
C VAL A 10 7.66 -5.62 22.15
N PHE A 11 7.47 -6.84 21.64
CA PHE A 11 7.31 -7.08 20.22
C PHE A 11 5.84 -6.94 19.84
N LEU A 12 5.60 -6.09 18.86
CA LEU A 12 4.28 -5.78 18.32
C LEU A 12 4.08 -6.60 17.03
N ALA A 13 2.83 -6.99 16.75
CA ALA A 13 2.52 -7.73 15.53
C ALA A 13 3.01 -6.97 14.27
N PRO A 14 3.49 -7.66 13.23
CA PRO A 14 3.91 -6.99 11.99
C PRO A 14 2.74 -6.23 11.35
N ASN A 15 3.05 -5.14 10.64
CA ASN A 15 2.08 -4.29 9.92
C ASN A 15 0.95 -3.67 10.77
N SER A 16 1.07 -3.70 12.10
CA SER A 16 0.03 -3.24 13.02
C SER A 16 0.35 -1.90 13.70
N THR A 17 1.35 -1.16 13.20
CA THR A 17 1.76 0.15 13.75
C THR A 17 0.59 1.10 13.98
N HIS A 18 -0.32 1.19 13.01
CA HIS A 18 -1.53 2.02 13.06
C HIS A 18 -2.58 1.56 14.10
N LEU A 19 -2.41 0.37 14.67
CA LEU A 19 -3.32 -0.25 15.63
C LEU A 19 -2.77 -0.22 17.05
N ILE A 20 -1.53 -0.67 17.22
CA ILE A 20 -0.97 -0.96 18.55
C ILE A 20 0.18 -0.04 18.97
N GLN A 21 0.73 0.81 18.10
CA GLN A 21 1.77 1.77 18.49
C GLN A 21 1.14 3.08 18.99
N PRO A 22 1.20 3.41 20.31
CA PRO A 22 0.52 4.58 20.86
C PRO A 22 1.01 5.89 20.25
N LEU A 23 2.30 5.93 19.91
CA LEU A 23 2.96 7.08 19.30
C LEU A 23 2.37 7.36 17.90
N ASP A 24 2.22 6.34 17.07
CA ASP A 24 1.61 6.49 15.75
C ASP A 24 0.13 6.83 15.81
N VAL A 25 -0.61 6.22 16.73
CA VAL A 25 -2.06 6.42 16.86
C VAL A 25 -2.42 7.82 17.36
N SER A 26 -1.67 8.38 18.31
CA SER A 26 -2.09 9.59 19.02
C SER A 26 -1.21 10.81 18.81
N PHE A 27 0.09 10.61 18.55
CA PHE A 27 1.07 11.70 18.64
C PHE A 27 1.46 12.26 17.26
N PHE A 28 1.76 11.39 16.29
CA PHE A 28 2.23 11.85 14.98
C PHE A 28 1.16 12.58 14.15
N GLY A 29 -0.12 12.30 14.37
CA GLY A 29 -1.22 13.02 13.71
C GLY A 29 -1.21 14.52 14.03
N PRO A 30 -1.35 14.90 15.32
CA PRO A 30 -1.22 16.29 15.78
C PRO A 30 0.12 16.93 15.38
N LEU A 31 1.25 16.23 15.54
CA LEU A 31 2.56 16.71 15.15
C LEU A 31 2.63 17.12 13.67
N LYS A 32 2.16 16.25 12.77
CA LYS A 32 2.14 16.54 11.33
C LYS A 32 1.22 17.70 10.99
N ARG A 33 0.09 17.86 11.70
CA ARG A 33 -0.84 18.97 11.48
C ARG A 33 -0.20 20.30 11.86
N GLU A 34 0.40 20.36 13.05
CA GLU A 34 1.03 21.57 13.55
C GLU A 34 2.27 21.95 12.74
N TRP A 35 3.08 20.97 12.35
CA TRP A 35 4.22 21.21 11.48
C TRP A 35 3.80 21.82 10.13
N ARG A 36 2.71 21.33 9.53
CA ARG A 36 2.17 21.91 8.29
C ARG A 36 1.73 23.36 8.49
N ARG A 37 1.13 23.70 9.63
CA ARG A 37 0.72 25.08 9.97
C ARG A 37 1.93 26.00 10.02
N ILE A 38 2.96 25.62 10.78
CA ILE A 38 4.20 26.39 10.94
C ILE A 38 4.89 26.59 9.58
N LEU A 39 4.97 25.53 8.76
CA LEU A 39 5.55 25.63 7.42
C LEU A 39 4.76 26.54 6.48
N LEU A 40 3.43 26.54 6.59
CA LEU A 40 2.57 27.42 5.80
C LEU A 40 2.82 28.89 6.15
N GLU A 41 2.86 29.21 7.46
CA GLU A 41 3.15 30.56 7.93
C GLU A 41 4.55 31.03 7.56
N TYR A 42 5.54 30.13 7.64
CA TYR A 42 6.89 30.41 7.17
C TYR A 42 6.91 30.77 5.68
N LYS A 43 6.17 30.03 4.84
CA LYS A 43 6.10 30.26 3.40
C LYS A 43 5.42 31.60 3.07
N VAL A 44 4.37 31.97 3.80
CA VAL A 44 3.68 33.27 3.65
C VAL A 44 4.62 34.42 4.01
N LYS A 45 5.42 34.29 5.08
CA LYS A 45 6.39 35.31 5.50
C LYS A 45 7.61 35.42 4.59
N ASN A 46 7.93 34.36 3.83
CA ASN A 46 9.11 34.28 2.98
C ASN A 46 8.75 33.87 1.54
N PRO A 47 8.02 34.72 0.79
CA PRO A 47 7.49 34.36 -0.53
C PRO A 47 8.59 34.05 -1.57
N GLY A 48 9.80 34.58 -1.39
CA GLY A 48 10.95 34.31 -2.26
C GLY A 48 11.72 33.02 -1.93
N GLN A 49 11.36 32.30 -0.87
CA GLN A 49 12.03 31.06 -0.50
C GLN A 49 11.15 29.84 -0.83
N THR A 50 11.53 29.15 -1.91
CA THR A 50 10.84 27.93 -2.37
C THR A 50 11.09 26.73 -1.45
N THR A 51 12.16 26.75 -0.65
CA THR A 51 12.59 25.62 0.19
C THR A 51 12.98 26.08 1.59
N LEU A 52 12.71 25.23 2.59
CA LEU A 52 13.13 25.50 3.96
C LEU A 52 14.66 25.37 4.09
N ASN A 53 15.33 26.47 4.41
CA ASN A 53 16.76 26.47 4.68
C ASN A 53 17.05 25.78 6.02
N LYS A 54 18.14 24.98 6.09
CA LYS A 54 18.61 24.32 7.32
C LYS A 54 18.82 25.30 8.49
N LYS A 55 19.18 26.56 8.20
CA LYS A 55 19.35 27.61 9.22
C LYS A 55 18.06 27.95 9.98
N HIS A 56 16.91 27.82 9.33
CA HIS A 56 15.60 28.13 9.92
C HIS A 56 14.93 26.91 10.54
N PHE A 57 15.33 25.70 10.13
CA PHE A 57 14.74 24.45 10.61
C PHE A 57 14.76 24.32 12.15
N THR A 58 15.89 24.62 12.80
CA THR A 58 16.01 24.49 14.26
C THR A 58 15.04 25.41 15.00
N LYS A 59 14.85 26.64 14.52
CA LYS A 59 13.90 27.60 15.09
C LYS A 59 12.45 27.12 14.92
N LEU A 60 12.08 26.66 13.73
CA LEU A 60 10.73 26.15 13.48
C LEU A 60 10.46 24.86 14.27
N LEU A 61 11.48 24.02 14.47
CA LEU A 61 11.37 22.82 15.28
C LEU A 61 11.14 23.16 16.76
N ALA A 62 11.84 24.15 17.30
CA ALA A 62 11.61 24.63 18.66
C ALA A 62 10.18 25.15 18.83
N GLU A 63 9.70 25.97 17.88
CA GLU A 63 8.32 26.44 17.83
C GLU A 63 7.30 25.28 17.79
N LEU A 64 7.56 24.26 16.97
CA LEU A 64 6.73 23.06 16.90
C LEU A 64 6.61 22.38 18.27
N ILE A 65 7.75 22.19 18.95
CA ILE A 65 7.84 21.52 20.25
C ILE A 65 7.08 22.28 21.33
N GLU A 66 7.15 23.61 21.33
CA GLU A 66 6.42 24.48 22.25
C GLU A 66 4.90 24.42 21.98
N ASN A 67 4.49 24.48 20.71
CA ASN A 67 3.08 24.54 20.32
C ASN A 67 2.32 23.23 20.54
N ILE A 68 2.92 22.07 20.21
CA ILE A 68 2.29 20.76 20.43
C ILE A 68 2.12 20.43 21.91
N LYS A 69 2.79 21.18 22.82
CA LYS A 69 2.83 20.90 24.26
C LYS A 69 3.12 19.41 24.48
N LEU A 70 4.26 18.92 24.00
CA LEU A 70 4.66 17.50 24.02
C LEU A 70 4.41 16.78 25.37
N ARG A 71 4.39 17.53 26.47
CA ARG A 71 4.19 17.07 27.84
C ARG A 71 2.71 16.89 28.21
N GLU A 72 1.77 17.10 27.29
CA GLU A 72 0.35 16.96 27.57
C GLU A 72 0.00 15.47 27.77
N THR A 73 -0.12 15.10 29.04
CA THR A 73 -0.38 13.72 29.48
C THR A 73 -1.69 13.14 28.94
N LYS A 74 -2.67 13.99 28.58
CA LYS A 74 -3.96 13.57 28.04
C LYS A 74 -3.82 12.84 26.70
N ASN A 75 -3.02 13.38 25.78
CA ASN A 75 -2.85 12.81 24.45
C ASN A 75 -2.13 11.45 24.53
N ILE A 76 -1.09 11.39 25.36
CA ILE A 76 -0.33 10.16 25.62
C ILE A 76 -1.25 9.09 26.24
N LYS A 77 -1.94 9.41 27.34
CA LYS A 77 -2.87 8.48 28.00
C LYS A 77 -3.98 8.00 27.06
N SER A 78 -4.52 8.90 26.24
CA SER A 78 -5.53 8.54 25.24
C SER A 78 -4.97 7.58 24.19
N GLY A 79 -3.74 7.80 23.72
CA GLY A 79 -3.04 6.90 22.81
C GLY A 79 -2.88 5.48 23.36
N PHE A 80 -2.41 5.35 24.59
CA PHE A 80 -2.25 4.05 25.25
C PHE A 80 -3.59 3.32 25.46
N ARG A 81 -4.65 4.06 25.78
CA ARG A 81 -6.00 3.50 25.90
C ARG A 81 -6.54 3.05 24.54
N ALA A 82 -6.30 3.86 23.52
CA ALA A 82 -6.75 3.62 22.14
C ALA A 82 -6.08 2.38 21.52
N THR A 83 -4.82 2.11 21.83
CA THR A 83 -4.11 0.90 21.39
C THR A 83 -4.40 -0.32 22.27
N GLY A 84 -5.18 -0.17 23.35
CA GLY A 84 -5.50 -1.26 24.27
C GLY A 84 -4.30 -1.77 25.06
N ILE A 85 -3.18 -1.04 25.08
CA ILE A 85 -1.99 -1.39 25.88
C ILE A 85 -2.24 -1.05 27.36
N TRP A 86 -2.82 0.11 27.63
CA TRP A 86 -3.13 0.53 29.00
C TRP A 86 -4.43 1.36 29.10
N PRO A 87 -5.43 0.89 29.86
CA PRO A 87 -5.54 -0.45 30.46
C PRO A 87 -5.48 -1.56 29.39
N LEU A 88 -4.96 -2.74 29.75
CA LEU A 88 -4.86 -3.86 28.82
C LEU A 88 -6.26 -4.30 28.38
N ASN A 89 -6.62 -3.99 27.13
CA ASN A 89 -7.93 -4.30 26.56
C ASN A 89 -7.83 -4.58 25.05
N PRO A 90 -7.80 -5.86 24.65
CA PRO A 90 -7.70 -6.27 23.24
C PRO A 90 -8.86 -5.79 22.38
N ILE A 91 -10.05 -5.60 22.97
CA ILE A 91 -11.27 -5.22 22.24
C ILE A 91 -11.09 -3.87 21.54
N ASN A 92 -10.32 -2.94 22.12
CA ASN A 92 -10.03 -1.64 21.52
C ASN A 92 -9.27 -1.76 20.19
N VAL A 93 -8.43 -2.79 20.06
CA VAL A 93 -7.70 -3.09 18.83
C VAL A 93 -8.62 -3.82 17.85
N THR A 94 -9.36 -4.84 18.30
CA THR A 94 -10.27 -5.63 17.46
C THR A 94 -11.32 -4.77 16.78
N LYS A 95 -11.87 -3.76 17.47
CA LYS A 95 -12.85 -2.80 16.91
C LYS A 95 -12.32 -1.99 15.72
N ARG A 96 -11.00 -1.85 15.58
CA ARG A 96 -10.37 -1.10 14.47
C ARG A 96 -10.09 -1.97 13.26
N ILE A 97 -10.15 -3.29 13.43
CA ILE A 97 -9.98 -4.25 12.36
C ILE A 97 -11.36 -4.39 11.70
N PRO A 98 -11.48 -4.14 10.39
CA PRO A 98 -12.73 -4.39 9.68
C PRO A 98 -13.14 -5.85 9.87
N GLU A 99 -14.39 -6.08 10.26
CA GLU A 99 -14.98 -7.41 10.19
C GLU A 99 -14.97 -7.82 8.71
N LEU A 100 -14.42 -8.99 8.42
CA LEU A 100 -14.52 -9.61 7.09
C LEU A 100 -15.99 -9.99 6.90
N TYR A 101 -16.78 -9.07 6.35
CA TYR A 101 -18.08 -9.43 5.79
C TYR A 101 -17.80 -10.19 4.49
N ASP A 102 -18.22 -11.46 4.42
CA ASP A 102 -18.16 -12.28 3.20
C ASP A 102 -19.00 -11.69 2.06
N GLU A 103 -19.92 -10.77 2.37
CA GLU A 103 -20.70 -10.04 1.38
C GLU A 103 -19.99 -8.76 0.94
N VAL A 104 -19.14 -8.90 -0.06
CA VAL A 104 -18.50 -7.80 -0.76
C VAL A 104 -19.59 -6.92 -1.43
N LYS A 105 -19.95 -5.83 -0.77
CA LYS A 105 -21.00 -4.87 -1.19
C LYS A 105 -20.66 -4.09 -2.47
N TYR A 106 -19.40 -4.11 -2.89
CA TYR A 106 -18.95 -3.53 -4.15
C TYR A 106 -18.79 -4.66 -5.15
N GLY A 107 -19.27 -4.51 -6.38
CA GLY A 107 -19.13 -5.52 -7.44
C GLY A 107 -17.67 -5.73 -7.86
N ILE A 108 -16.85 -6.27 -6.97
CA ILE A 108 -15.50 -6.72 -7.27
C ILE A 108 -15.68 -7.98 -8.10
N ASP A 109 -15.12 -7.99 -9.31
CA ASP A 109 -15.14 -9.17 -10.16
C ASP A 109 -14.51 -10.35 -9.42
N ASN A 110 -15.19 -11.49 -9.42
CA ASN A 110 -14.75 -12.72 -8.75
C ASN A 110 -13.34 -13.12 -9.22
N ALA A 111 -12.99 -12.83 -10.48
CA ALA A 111 -11.66 -13.06 -11.01
C ALA A 111 -10.57 -12.26 -10.28
N LEU A 112 -10.85 -11.02 -9.86
CA LEU A 112 -9.91 -10.19 -9.10
C LEU A 112 -9.75 -10.73 -7.67
N LEU A 113 -10.86 -11.15 -7.05
CA LEU A 113 -10.85 -11.77 -5.72
C LEU A 113 -10.04 -13.08 -5.71
N GLU A 114 -10.24 -13.93 -6.71
CA GLU A 114 -9.51 -15.19 -6.90
C GLU A 114 -8.02 -14.93 -7.12
N TYR A 115 -7.68 -14.01 -8.02
CA TYR A 115 -6.29 -13.58 -8.26
C TYR A 115 -5.61 -13.09 -6.98
N LEU A 116 -6.27 -12.24 -6.19
CA LEU A 116 -5.71 -11.71 -4.95
C LEU A 116 -5.54 -12.79 -3.88
N LYS A 117 -6.45 -13.77 -3.80
CA LYS A 117 -6.34 -14.92 -2.89
C LYS A 117 -5.16 -15.82 -3.28
N GLU A 118 -5.03 -16.15 -4.56
CA GLU A 118 -3.92 -16.95 -5.07
C GLU A 118 -2.56 -16.26 -4.88
N THR A 119 -2.47 -14.95 -5.12
CA THR A 119 -1.22 -14.18 -5.01
C THR A 119 -0.75 -13.99 -3.57
N ARG A 120 -1.66 -14.03 -2.59
CA ARG A 120 -1.34 -13.95 -1.17
C ARG A 120 -0.92 -15.29 -0.56
N SER A 121 -1.03 -16.39 -1.31
CA SER A 121 -0.55 -17.69 -0.86
C SER A 121 1.00 -17.76 -0.85
N PRO A 122 1.62 -18.66 -0.07
CA PRO A 122 3.08 -18.73 0.08
C PRO A 122 3.85 -18.96 -1.22
N ASN A 123 3.19 -19.54 -2.23
CA ASN A 123 3.71 -19.73 -3.59
C ASN A 123 2.95 -18.83 -4.57
N PRO A 124 3.28 -17.53 -4.64
CA PRO A 124 2.60 -16.62 -5.55
C PRO A 124 2.81 -17.07 -7.01
N MET A 125 1.77 -16.95 -7.82
CA MET A 125 1.90 -17.19 -9.26
C MET A 125 3.00 -16.28 -9.83
N THR A 126 3.98 -16.89 -10.52
CA THR A 126 4.90 -16.11 -11.33
C THR A 126 4.10 -15.41 -12.41
N VAL A 127 4.12 -14.07 -12.42
CA VAL A 127 3.41 -13.28 -13.43
C VAL A 127 3.97 -13.66 -14.80
N LYS A 128 3.24 -14.51 -15.52
CA LYS A 128 3.49 -14.76 -16.94
C LYS A 128 3.13 -13.46 -17.65
N ARG A 129 4.13 -12.60 -17.88
CA ARG A 129 3.95 -11.38 -18.69
C ARG A 129 3.23 -11.78 -19.98
N SER A 130 2.05 -11.20 -20.20
CA SER A 130 1.36 -11.37 -21.46
C SER A 130 2.28 -10.92 -22.58
N LYS A 131 2.32 -11.69 -23.67
CA LYS A 131 3.09 -11.30 -24.85
C LYS A 131 2.57 -9.94 -25.32
N LYS A 132 3.48 -8.98 -25.49
CA LYS A 132 3.15 -7.62 -25.96
C LYS A 132 2.27 -7.71 -27.19
N LEU A 133 1.06 -7.16 -27.11
CA LEU A 133 0.15 -7.09 -28.24
C LEU A 133 0.75 -6.10 -29.25
N LYS A 134 1.02 -6.55 -30.48
CA LYS A 134 1.37 -5.63 -31.57
C LYS A 134 0.08 -4.97 -32.04
N THR A 135 0.01 -3.65 -31.87
CA THR A 135 -1.11 -2.78 -32.25
C THR A 135 -0.53 -1.57 -32.96
N GLU A 136 -1.21 -1.13 -34.02
CA GLU A 136 -0.81 0.08 -34.74
C GLU A 136 -1.09 1.33 -33.88
N PRO A 137 -0.25 2.39 -33.98
CA PRO A 137 -0.47 3.65 -33.29
C PRO A 137 -1.86 4.22 -33.60
N GLY A 138 -2.57 4.71 -32.58
CA GLY A 138 -3.90 5.32 -32.72
C GLY A 138 -5.07 4.34 -32.80
N LYS A 139 -4.84 3.02 -32.76
CA LYS A 139 -5.91 2.01 -32.74
C LYS A 139 -6.28 1.62 -31.30
N SER A 140 -7.54 1.84 -30.93
CA SER A 140 -8.08 1.33 -29.66
C SER A 140 -8.22 -0.19 -29.71
N VAL A 141 -8.09 -0.85 -28.55
CA VAL A 141 -8.21 -2.31 -28.40
C VAL A 141 -9.22 -2.60 -27.31
N CYS A 142 -10.24 -3.39 -27.64
CA CYS A 142 -11.25 -3.85 -26.70
C CYS A 142 -11.04 -5.33 -26.35
N VAL A 143 -11.79 -5.83 -25.36
CA VAL A 143 -11.65 -7.20 -24.83
C VAL A 143 -12.01 -8.24 -25.90
N GLU A 144 -12.92 -7.89 -26.81
CA GLU A 144 -13.34 -8.72 -27.93
C GLU A 144 -12.18 -8.96 -28.92
N ASP A 145 -11.32 -7.96 -29.12
CA ASP A 145 -10.15 -8.04 -30.02
C ASP A 145 -9.08 -9.03 -29.52
N ILE A 146 -9.02 -9.23 -28.21
CA ILE A 146 -8.09 -10.15 -27.54
C ILE A 146 -8.55 -11.60 -27.77
N SER A 147 -9.85 -11.85 -27.64
CA SER A 147 -10.46 -13.18 -27.85
C SER A 147 -10.38 -13.63 -29.32
N ILE A 148 -10.55 -12.71 -30.27
CA ILE A 148 -10.46 -13.00 -31.71
C ILE A 148 -9.03 -13.39 -32.11
N LYS A 149 -8.01 -12.72 -31.55
CA LYS A 149 -6.59 -13.06 -31.79
C LYS A 149 -6.20 -14.43 -31.22
N ALA A 150 -6.70 -14.79 -30.04
CA ALA A 150 -6.44 -16.11 -29.45
C ALA A 150 -6.98 -17.25 -30.34
N ASN A 151 -8.19 -17.09 -30.89
CA ASN A 151 -8.81 -18.09 -31.78
C ASN A 151 -8.15 -18.16 -33.16
N THR A 152 -7.68 -17.04 -33.70
CA THR A 152 -6.95 -17.03 -34.99
C THR A 152 -5.57 -17.66 -34.87
N THR A 153 -4.83 -17.46 -33.76
CA THR A 153 -3.57 -18.18 -33.53
C THR A 153 -3.73 -19.69 -33.38
N LYS A 154 -4.86 -20.17 -32.85
CA LYS A 154 -5.17 -21.61 -32.82
C LYS A 154 -5.45 -22.17 -34.22
N LYS A 155 -6.18 -21.43 -35.07
CA LYS A 155 -6.47 -21.83 -36.47
C LYS A 155 -5.22 -21.83 -37.36
N THR A 156 -4.31 -20.86 -37.24
CA THR A 156 -3.08 -20.80 -38.05
C THR A 156 -2.07 -21.89 -37.68
N ASN A 157 -2.01 -22.29 -36.40
CA ASN A 157 -1.16 -23.41 -35.98
C ASN A 157 -1.68 -24.77 -36.48
N ALA A 158 -3.00 -24.94 -36.65
CA ALA A 158 -3.59 -26.15 -37.21
C ALA A 158 -3.32 -26.29 -38.72
N THR A 159 -3.39 -25.19 -39.49
CA THR A 159 -3.16 -25.21 -40.95
C THR A 159 -1.68 -25.40 -41.30
N ASN A 160 -0.74 -24.87 -40.50
CA ASN A 160 0.70 -25.12 -40.71
C ASN A 160 1.12 -26.56 -40.40
N LYS A 161 0.41 -27.26 -39.48
CA LYS A 161 0.69 -28.68 -39.20
C LYS A 161 0.36 -29.57 -40.41
N ASN A 162 -0.71 -29.26 -41.14
CA ASN A 162 -1.10 -30.02 -42.34
C ASN A 162 -0.21 -29.75 -43.56
N LYS A 163 0.31 -28.53 -43.73
CA LYS A 163 1.27 -28.23 -44.82
C LYS A 163 2.60 -28.98 -44.66
N ASN A 164 3.11 -29.10 -43.42
CA ASN A 164 4.34 -29.86 -43.16
C ASN A 164 4.18 -31.38 -43.34
N ILE A 165 2.97 -31.92 -43.22
CA ILE A 165 2.68 -33.34 -43.52
C ILE A 165 2.65 -33.58 -45.04
N LEU A 166 2.12 -32.64 -45.82
CA LEU A 166 2.00 -32.79 -47.27
C LEU A 166 3.35 -32.67 -48.00
N ILE A 167 4.26 -31.81 -47.50
CA ILE A 167 5.60 -31.65 -48.08
C ILE A 167 6.47 -32.91 -47.86
N ARG A 168 6.26 -33.65 -46.76
CA ARG A 168 7.01 -34.90 -46.46
C ARG A 168 6.60 -36.12 -47.29
N LYS A 169 5.47 -36.09 -48.03
CA LYS A 169 5.01 -37.21 -48.86
C LYS A 169 5.40 -37.11 -50.34
N LYS A 170 6.06 -36.02 -50.76
CA LYS A 170 6.43 -35.78 -52.18
C LYS A 170 7.94 -35.97 -52.46
N THR A 171 8.66 -36.63 -51.56
CA THR A 171 10.12 -36.82 -51.65
C THR A 171 10.55 -38.25 -51.35
N LEU A 172 9.74 -39.22 -51.79
CA LEU A 172 10.10 -40.63 -51.92
C LEU A 172 9.60 -41.14 -53.27
#